data_AF-A0A967Z8B4-F1
#
_entry.id   AF-A0A967Z8B4-F1
#
_cell.length_a   1.000
_cell.length_b   1.000
_cell.length_c   1.000
_cell.angle_alpha   90.00
_cell.angle_beta   90.00
_cell.angle_gamma   90.00
#
_symmetry.space_group_name_H-M   'P 1'
#
loop_
_entity.id
_entity.type
_entity.pdbx_description
1 polymer ?
#
loop_
_entity_poly.entity_id
_entity_poly.type
_entity_poly.pdbx_seq_one_letter_code
_entity_poly.pdbx_strand_id
1 'polypeptide(L)'
;MKHFLTFSFIALMACVFIISCEKQTEEVEQEKQKYERKISAKLKELEKEIKDVTTKAEETASEAGAEMNKKTENLKALRADAERKLKKMKSTGEEGWKEIKTELDEIMQTLENTLKEIEQTAHK
;
A
#
# COMPACT_ATOMS: atom_id res chain seq x y z
N MET A 1 -8.29 50.91 29.79
CA MET A 1 -9.28 49.85 29.44
C MET A 1 -9.24 49.38 27.98
N LYS A 2 -8.26 49.78 27.14
CA LYS A 2 -8.15 49.30 25.73
C LYS A 2 -7.23 48.08 25.53
N HIS A 3 -6.28 47.84 26.44
CA HIS A 3 -5.32 46.73 26.36
C HIS A 3 -5.88 45.36 26.78
N PHE A 4 -7.04 45.33 27.46
CA PHE A 4 -7.64 44.08 27.94
C PHE A 4 -8.43 43.35 26.83
N LEU A 5 -9.02 44.09 25.89
CA LEU A 5 -9.75 43.50 24.75
C LEU A 5 -8.82 42.92 23.67
N THR A 6 -7.62 43.48 23.50
CA THR A 6 -6.66 43.00 22.48
C THR A 6 -6.04 41.66 22.85
N PHE A 7 -5.79 41.41 24.14
CA PHE A 7 -5.27 40.12 24.62
C PHE A 7 -6.28 38.98 24.49
N SER A 8 -7.57 39.27 24.71
CA SER A 8 -8.64 38.27 24.54
C SER A 8 -8.84 37.85 23.08
N PHE A 9 -8.62 38.75 22.11
CA PHE A 9 -8.73 38.46 20.68
C PHE A 9 -7.54 37.65 20.15
N ILE A 10 -6.33 37.90 20.66
CA ILE A 10 -5.12 37.15 20.31
C ILE A 10 -5.21 35.70 20.84
N ALA A 11 -5.74 35.51 22.05
CA ALA A 11 -5.99 34.18 22.61
C ALA A 11 -7.02 33.38 21.78
N LEU A 12 -8.07 34.04 21.27
CA LEU A 12 -9.10 33.41 20.46
C LEU A 12 -8.59 33.03 19.05
N MET A 13 -7.76 33.87 18.44
CA MET A 13 -7.07 33.57 17.17
C MET A 13 -6.08 32.42 17.30
N ALA A 14 -5.35 32.32 18.43
CA ALA A 14 -4.47 31.19 18.71
C ALA A 14 -5.25 29.87 18.84
N CYS A 15 -6.42 29.88 19.47
CA CYS A 15 -7.28 28.69 19.54
C CYS A 15 -7.79 28.26 18.16
N VAL A 16 -8.16 29.20 17.27
CA VAL A 16 -8.60 28.88 15.90
C VAL A 16 -7.46 28.24 15.08
N PHE A 17 -6.22 28.70 15.27
CA PHE A 17 -5.05 28.14 14.58
C PHE A 17 -4.68 26.73 15.05
N ILE A 18 -4.89 26.41 16.34
CA ILE A 18 -4.68 25.06 16.89
C ILE A 18 -5.75 24.08 16.37
N ILE A 19 -7.02 24.51 16.28
CA ILE A 19 -8.14 23.66 15.83
C ILE A 19 -7.99 23.23 14.36
N SER A 20 -7.42 24.07 13.49
CA SER A 20 -7.20 23.70 12.08
C SER A 20 -6.15 22.61 11.87
N CYS A 21 -5.22 22.41 12.82
CA CYS A 21 -4.21 21.36 12.75
C CYS A 21 -4.78 19.99 13.20
N GLU A 22 -5.69 19.97 14.18
CA GLU A 22 -6.31 18.74 14.70
C GLU A 22 -7.21 18.03 13.69
N LYS A 23 -7.95 18.80 12.88
CA LYS A 23 -8.91 18.25 11.90
C LYS A 23 -8.25 17.61 10.67
N GLN A 24 -7.08 18.12 10.26
CA GLN A 24 -6.35 17.63 9.08
C GLN A 24 -5.71 16.27 9.36
N THR A 25 -5.23 16.04 10.59
CA THR A 25 -4.56 14.81 11.01
C THR A 25 -5.49 13.60 11.06
N GLU A 26 -6.74 13.78 11.50
CA GLU A 26 -7.71 12.68 11.58
C GLU A 26 -8.10 12.14 10.19
N GLU A 27 -8.31 13.03 9.21
CA GLU A 27 -8.68 12.62 7.84
C GLU A 27 -7.55 11.84 7.15
N VAL A 28 -6.30 12.30 7.32
CA VAL A 28 -5.12 11.65 6.73
C VAL A 28 -4.89 10.26 7.35
N GLU A 29 -5.01 10.12 8.66
CA GLU A 29 -4.86 8.83 9.33
C GLU A 29 -5.98 7.84 8.94
N GLN A 30 -7.23 8.32 8.78
CA GLN A 30 -8.32 7.49 8.28
C GLN A 30 -8.08 7.01 6.84
N GLU A 31 -7.59 7.89 5.96
CA GLU A 31 -7.26 7.54 4.58
C GLU A 31 -6.16 6.47 4.54
N LYS A 32 -5.09 6.67 5.32
CA LYS A 32 -3.99 5.73 5.47
C LYS A 32 -4.49 4.37 5.97
N GLN A 33 -5.28 4.32 7.04
CA GLN A 33 -5.85 3.06 7.56
C GLN A 33 -6.77 2.34 6.55
N LYS A 34 -7.54 3.09 5.76
CA LYS A 34 -8.36 2.52 4.69
C LYS A 34 -7.47 1.92 3.61
N TYR A 35 -6.40 2.61 3.22
CA TYR A 35 -5.43 2.11 2.26
C TYR A 35 -4.71 0.87 2.77
N GLU A 36 -4.24 0.86 4.01
CA GLU A 36 -3.58 -0.29 4.64
C GLU A 36 -4.47 -1.54 4.63
N ARG A 37 -5.75 -1.39 4.98
CA ARG A 37 -6.73 -2.49 4.92
C ARG A 37 -6.94 -3.01 3.51
N LYS A 38 -7.06 -2.11 2.53
CA LYS A 38 -7.21 -2.47 1.11
C LYS A 38 -6.01 -3.28 0.61
N ILE A 39 -4.80 -2.80 0.84
CA ILE A 39 -3.58 -3.50 0.39
C ILE A 39 -3.38 -4.82 1.13
N SER A 40 -3.63 -4.86 2.45
CA SER A 40 -3.55 -6.11 3.21
C SER A 40 -4.53 -7.17 2.70
N ALA A 41 -5.75 -6.78 2.32
CA ALA A 41 -6.71 -7.69 1.73
C ALA A 41 -6.23 -8.22 0.37
N LYS A 42 -5.76 -7.32 -0.52
CA LYS A 42 -5.21 -7.71 -1.82
C LYS A 42 -4.00 -8.64 -1.70
N LEU A 43 -3.07 -8.38 -0.79
CA LEU A 43 -1.90 -9.25 -0.60
C LEU A 43 -2.28 -10.67 -0.14
N LYS A 44 -3.34 -10.81 0.65
CA LYS A 44 -3.89 -12.13 1.04
C LYS A 44 -4.57 -12.85 -0.10
N GLU A 45 -5.21 -12.11 -1.01
CA GLU A 45 -5.80 -12.67 -2.23
C GLU A 45 -4.69 -13.16 -3.17
N LEU A 46 -3.70 -12.31 -3.44
CA LEU A 46 -2.52 -12.63 -4.24
C LEU A 46 -1.72 -13.80 -3.67
N GLU A 47 -1.66 -13.97 -2.35
CA GLU A 47 -1.02 -15.15 -1.73
C GLU A 47 -1.64 -16.47 -2.21
N LYS A 48 -2.97 -16.51 -2.34
CA LYS A 48 -3.67 -17.70 -2.83
C LYS A 48 -3.39 -17.92 -4.30
N GLU A 49 -3.48 -16.87 -5.11
CA GLU A 49 -3.20 -16.94 -6.55
C GLU A 49 -1.75 -17.36 -6.83
N ILE A 50 -0.78 -16.79 -6.12
CA ILE A 50 0.64 -17.16 -6.19
C ILE A 50 0.81 -18.65 -5.86
N LYS A 51 0.13 -19.15 -4.82
CA LYS A 51 0.18 -20.56 -4.46
C LYS A 51 -0.36 -21.45 -5.59
N ASP A 52 -1.50 -21.06 -6.18
CA ASP A 52 -2.12 -21.83 -7.24
C ASP A 52 -1.25 -21.87 -8.51
N VAL A 53 -0.64 -20.75 -8.90
CA VAL A 53 0.31 -20.73 -10.04
C VAL A 53 1.63 -21.42 -9.74
N THR A 54 2.07 -21.44 -8.48
CA THR A 54 3.25 -22.22 -8.05
C THR A 54 2.99 -23.71 -8.30
N THR A 55 1.88 -24.24 -7.80
CA THR A 55 1.50 -25.65 -8.00
C THR A 55 1.43 -26.00 -9.49
N LYS A 56 0.75 -25.17 -10.30
CA LYS A 56 0.65 -25.39 -11.76
C LYS A 56 2.02 -25.39 -12.45
N ALA A 57 2.92 -24.50 -12.04
CA ALA A 57 4.27 -24.43 -12.59
C ALA A 57 5.10 -25.67 -12.24
N GLU A 58 4.96 -26.21 -11.01
CA GLU A 58 5.63 -27.44 -10.57
C GLU A 58 5.09 -28.69 -11.28
N GLU A 59 3.79 -28.75 -11.57
CA GLU A 59 3.16 -29.84 -12.31
C GLU A 59 3.50 -29.83 -13.81
N THR A 60 3.92 -28.68 -14.34
CA THR A 60 4.22 -28.50 -15.76
C THR A 60 5.70 -28.80 -16.04
N ALA A 61 6.00 -30.04 -16.46
CA ALA A 61 7.35 -30.44 -16.85
C ALA A 61 7.72 -29.98 -18.28
N SER A 62 7.82 -28.66 -18.50
CA SER A 62 8.18 -28.07 -19.80
C SER A 62 8.92 -26.73 -19.66
N GLU A 63 9.37 -26.16 -20.78
CA GLU A 63 9.94 -24.81 -20.81
C GLU A 63 8.95 -23.74 -20.32
N ALA A 64 7.65 -23.92 -20.59
CA ALA A 64 6.60 -23.06 -20.06
C ALA A 64 6.52 -23.15 -18.52
N GLY A 65 6.66 -24.36 -17.95
CA GLY A 65 6.74 -24.54 -16.50
C GLY A 65 7.96 -23.86 -15.87
N ALA A 66 9.11 -23.89 -16.54
CA ALA A 66 10.30 -23.17 -16.11
C ALA A 66 10.10 -21.63 -16.15
N GLU A 67 9.46 -21.10 -17.19
CA GLU A 67 9.11 -19.68 -17.28
C GLU A 67 8.11 -19.26 -16.18
N MET A 68 7.07 -20.06 -15.95
CA MET A 68 6.10 -19.85 -14.88
C MET A 68 6.77 -19.84 -13.52
N ASN A 69 7.68 -20.79 -13.24
CA ASN A 69 8.43 -20.82 -11.98
C ASN A 69 9.25 -19.54 -11.76
N LYS A 70 9.93 -19.04 -12.81
CA LYS A 70 10.67 -17.79 -12.73
C LYS A 70 9.75 -16.59 -12.43
N LYS A 71 8.59 -16.49 -13.08
CA LYS A 71 7.61 -15.42 -12.83
C LYS A 71 7.01 -15.53 -11.43
N THR A 72 6.75 -16.74 -10.96
CA THR A 72 6.27 -17.03 -9.60
C THR A 72 7.27 -16.58 -8.53
N GLU A 73 8.56 -16.82 -8.71
CA GLU A 73 9.59 -16.31 -7.78
C GLU A 73 9.63 -14.78 -7.75
N ASN A 74 9.44 -14.13 -8.91
CA ASN A 74 9.30 -12.68 -8.97
C ASN A 74 8.05 -12.19 -8.20
N LEU A 75 6.90 -12.86 -8.36
CA LEU A 75 5.68 -12.54 -7.60
C LEU A 75 5.89 -12.66 -6.09
N LYS A 76 6.57 -13.72 -5.63
CA LYS A 76 6.92 -13.88 -4.20
C LYS A 76 7.79 -12.74 -3.69
N ALA A 77 8.79 -12.32 -4.47
CA ALA A 77 9.67 -11.21 -4.12
C ALA A 77 8.93 -9.86 -4.05
N LEU A 78 8.09 -9.57 -5.04
CA LEU A 78 7.25 -8.36 -5.08
C LEU A 78 6.26 -8.31 -3.91
N ARG A 79 5.60 -9.43 -3.60
CA ARG A 79 4.71 -9.54 -2.44
C ARG A 79 5.46 -9.24 -1.15
N ALA A 80 6.65 -9.83 -0.96
CA ALA A 80 7.46 -9.58 0.22
C ALA A 80 7.89 -8.10 0.32
N ASP A 81 8.16 -7.44 -0.80
CA ASP A 81 8.44 -6.00 -0.81
C ASP A 81 7.22 -5.14 -0.44
N ALA A 82 6.05 -5.48 -0.97
CA ALA A 82 4.80 -4.83 -0.59
C ALA A 82 4.52 -4.98 0.91
N GLU A 83 4.73 -6.17 1.49
CA GLU A 83 4.57 -6.39 2.94
C GLU A 83 5.53 -5.53 3.77
N ARG A 84 6.79 -5.40 3.33
CA ARG A 84 7.77 -4.51 3.98
C ARG A 84 7.36 -3.04 3.89
N LYS A 85 6.95 -2.56 2.72
CA LYS A 85 6.50 -1.17 2.53
C LYS A 85 5.23 -0.88 3.32
N LEU A 86 4.28 -1.81 3.37
CA LEU A 86 3.10 -1.69 4.21
C LEU A 86 3.45 -1.59 5.71
N LYS A 87 4.46 -2.35 6.17
CA LYS A 87 4.97 -2.21 7.54
C LYS A 87 5.63 -0.85 7.78
N LYS A 88 6.40 -0.34 6.81
CA LYS A 88 7.02 1.00 6.88
C LYS A 88 5.96 2.11 6.93
N MET A 89 4.88 1.97 6.16
CA MET A 89 3.76 2.92 6.14
C MET A 89 3.16 3.11 7.53
N LYS A 90 2.98 2.03 8.30
CA LYS A 90 2.44 2.11 9.67
C LYS A 90 3.25 3.02 10.58
N SER A 91 4.57 3.07 10.40
CA SER A 91 5.49 3.92 11.18
C SER A 91 5.68 5.34 10.63
N THR A 92 5.19 5.66 9.43
CA THR A 92 5.32 7.01 8.85
C THR A 92 4.16 7.93 9.21
N GLY A 93 4.48 9.21 9.41
CA GLY A 93 3.50 10.30 9.59
C GLY A 93 2.85 10.76 8.28
N GLU A 94 2.07 11.84 8.36
CA GLU A 94 1.17 12.34 7.29
C GLU A 94 1.85 12.68 5.95
N GLU A 95 3.10 13.13 5.96
CA GLU A 95 3.80 13.47 4.72
C GLU A 95 4.47 12.24 4.08
N GLY A 96 4.99 11.32 4.89
CA GLY A 96 5.77 10.17 4.42
C GLY A 96 4.94 9.01 3.86
N TRP A 97 3.66 8.88 4.27
CA TRP A 97 2.85 7.74 3.84
C TRP A 97 2.44 7.83 2.35
N LYS A 98 2.33 9.04 1.77
CA LYS A 98 1.94 9.24 0.36
C LYS A 98 2.99 8.71 -0.61
N GLU A 99 4.27 8.88 -0.29
CA GLU A 99 5.38 8.31 -1.07
C GLU A 99 5.32 6.78 -1.05
N ILE A 100 5.18 6.19 0.15
CA ILE A 100 5.07 4.74 0.30
C ILE A 100 3.83 4.19 -0.40
N LYS A 101 2.73 4.94 -0.41
CA LYS A 101 1.51 4.61 -1.16
C LYS A 101 1.81 4.49 -2.66
N THR A 102 2.50 5.47 -3.24
CA THR A 102 2.86 5.42 -4.68
C THR A 102 3.71 4.18 -4.99
N GLU A 103 4.74 3.91 -4.19
CA GLU A 103 5.58 2.73 -4.37
C GLU A 103 4.77 1.42 -4.22
N LEU A 104 3.84 1.36 -3.28
CA LEU A 104 2.94 0.21 -3.12
C LEU A 104 2.02 0.05 -4.32
N ASP A 105 1.44 1.14 -4.84
CA ASP A 105 0.56 1.10 -6.00
C ASP A 105 1.32 0.56 -7.24
N GLU A 106 2.59 0.94 -7.44
CA GLU A 106 3.46 0.42 -8.50
C GLU A 106 3.77 -1.07 -8.35
N ILE A 107 4.07 -1.52 -7.12
CA ILE A 107 4.31 -2.95 -6.85
C ILE A 107 3.04 -3.76 -7.09
N MET A 108 1.90 -3.26 -6.65
CA MET A 108 0.61 -3.94 -6.84
C MET A 108 0.25 -4.04 -8.32
N GLN A 109 0.48 -2.97 -9.10
CA GLN A 109 0.30 -3.02 -10.55
C GLN A 109 1.22 -4.06 -11.20
N THR A 110 2.48 -4.12 -10.75
CA THR A 110 3.45 -5.11 -11.25
C THR A 110 3.03 -6.54 -10.92
N LEU A 111 2.57 -6.78 -9.69
CA LEU A 111 2.01 -8.07 -9.25
C LEU A 111 0.84 -8.50 -10.14
N GLU A 112 -0.14 -7.62 -10.33
CA GLU A 112 -1.32 -7.88 -11.16
C GLU A 112 -0.94 -8.17 -12.63
N ASN A 113 0.06 -7.45 -13.17
CA ASN A 113 0.52 -7.67 -14.54
C ASN A 113 1.27 -9.00 -14.70
N THR A 114 2.19 -9.33 -13.78
CA THR A 114 2.93 -10.60 -13.84
C THR A 114 1.99 -11.80 -13.69
N LEU A 115 0.94 -11.71 -12.87
CA LEU A 115 -0.08 -12.77 -12.80
C LEU A 115 -0.83 -12.96 -14.11
N LYS A 116 -1.29 -11.87 -14.74
CA LYS A 116 -1.94 -11.92 -16.06
C LYS A 116 -1.03 -12.53 -17.13
N GLU A 117 0.27 -12.22 -17.10
CA GLU A 117 1.24 -12.82 -18.01
C GLU A 117 1.38 -14.34 -17.79
N ILE A 118 1.36 -14.82 -16.55
CA ILE A 118 1.39 -16.26 -16.24
C ILE A 118 0.12 -16.95 -16.76
N GLU A 119 -1.05 -16.35 -16.54
CA GLU A 119 -2.33 -16.88 -17.04
C GLU A 119 -2.31 -17.00 -18.57
N GLN A 120 -1.75 -16.01 -19.27
CA GLN A 120 -1.60 -16.04 -20.73
C GLN A 120 -0.60 -17.09 -21.21
N THR A 121 0.50 -17.31 -20.50
CA THR A 121 1.47 -18.37 -20.81
C THR A 121 0.83 -19.76 -20.67
N ALA A 122 -0.09 -19.95 -19.72
CA ALA A 122 -0.77 -21.23 -19.50
C ALA A 122 -1.82 -21.60 -20.58
N HIS A 123 -2.26 -20.63 -21.39
CA HIS A 123 -3.23 -20.84 -22.47
C HIS A 123 -2.59 -21.05 -23.87
N LYS A 124 -1.27 -20.94 -23.98
CA LYS A 124 -0.51 -21.21 -25.21
C LYS A 124 0.03 -22.63 -25.22
#